data_AF-A0AAN4ZBR9-F1
#
_entry.id   AF-A0AAN4ZBR9-F1
#
_cell.length_a   1.000
_cell.length_b   1.000
_cell.length_c   1.000
_cell.angle_alpha   90.00
_cell.angle_beta   90.00
_cell.angle_gamma   90.00
#
_symmetry.space_group_name_H-M   'P 1'
#
loop_
_entity.id
_entity.type
_entity.pdbx_description
1 polymer ?
#
loop_
_entity_poly.entity_id
_entity_poly.type
_entity_poly.pdbx_seq_one_letter_code
_entity_poly.pdbx_strand_id
1 'polypeptide(L)'
;ASLEVEEVVIDNMGKYRCEIVVMENEDNERIVFGNLMVYSSPFFHTSGSMNIVASDEHNKKDVSADKLYATKGTRMEVHCSAVGYPEPTIIWSKNDQVLDLTNDHFMPFNNGTLLVIEKFEDGDAGFYRCTATNEYPTRLDFDLEQHEASLVQEVRI
;
A
#
# COMPACT_ATOMS: atom_id res chain seq x y z
N ALA A 1 -40.94 -9.57 -6.63
CA ALA A 1 -40.02 -8.60 -7.24
C ALA A 1 -38.61 -8.91 -6.75
N SER A 2 -37.62 -8.92 -7.65
CA SER A 2 -36.19 -9.03 -7.32
C SER A 2 -35.53 -7.68 -7.62
N LEU A 3 -34.49 -7.34 -6.84
CA LEU A 3 -33.55 -6.26 -7.17
C LEU A 3 -32.28 -6.94 -7.68
N GLU A 4 -31.88 -6.62 -8.90
CA GLU A 4 -30.68 -7.15 -9.54
C GLU A 4 -29.72 -5.99 -9.79
N VAL A 5 -28.46 -6.16 -9.41
CA VAL A 5 -27.38 -5.20 -9.64
C VAL A 5 -26.40 -5.87 -10.58
N GLU A 6 -26.27 -5.36 -11.80
CA GLU A 6 -25.49 -5.99 -12.88
C GLU A 6 -23.98 -5.93 -12.60
N GLU A 7 -23.50 -4.80 -12.08
CA GLU A 7 -22.11 -4.61 -11.65
C GLU A 7 -22.08 -4.09 -10.23
N VAL A 8 -21.52 -4.89 -9.32
CA VAL A 8 -21.41 -4.55 -7.91
C VAL A 8 -20.11 -3.80 -7.67
N VAL A 9 -20.21 -2.48 -7.45
CA VAL A 9 -19.10 -1.59 -7.10
C VAL A 9 -19.23 -1.07 -5.66
N ILE A 10 -18.15 -0.47 -5.14
CA ILE A 10 -18.11 0.05 -3.76
C ILE A 10 -19.25 1.05 -3.48
N ASP A 11 -19.62 1.85 -4.49
CA ASP A 11 -20.73 2.82 -4.39
C ASP A 11 -22.12 2.16 -4.24
N ASN A 12 -22.25 0.86 -4.50
CA ASN A 12 -23.48 0.11 -4.27
C ASN A 12 -23.63 -0.38 -2.82
N MET A 13 -22.64 -0.17 -1.95
CA MET A 13 -22.78 -0.54 -0.55
C MET A 13 -23.93 0.21 0.12
N GLY A 14 -24.69 -0.49 0.95
CA GLY A 14 -25.72 0.16 1.74
C GLY A 14 -26.81 -0.77 2.26
N LYS A 15 -27.77 -0.16 2.93
CA LYS A 15 -28.97 -0.83 3.44
C LYS A 15 -30.13 -0.61 2.48
N TYR A 16 -30.56 -1.67 1.83
CA TYR A 16 -31.69 -1.70 0.93
C TYR A 16 -32.96 -2.06 1.70
N ARG A 17 -34.09 -1.45 1.32
CA ARG A 17 -35.40 -1.70 1.92
C ARG A 17 -36.40 -2.16 0.87
N CYS A 18 -37.16 -3.20 1.21
CA CYS A 18 -38.26 -3.70 0.41
C CYS A 18 -39.55 -3.52 1.22
N GLU A 19 -40.50 -2.78 0.67
CA GLU A 19 -41.80 -2.48 1.28
C GLU A 19 -42.88 -3.28 0.56
N ILE A 20 -43.65 -4.08 1.31
CA ILE A 20 -44.79 -4.84 0.79
C ILE A 20 -46.07 -4.20 1.33
N VAL A 21 -46.84 -3.61 0.43
CA VAL A 21 -48.13 -2.97 0.74
C VAL A 21 -49.27 -3.91 0.37
N VAL A 22 -50.08 -4.30 1.35
CA VAL A 22 -51.26 -5.15 1.15
C VAL A 22 -52.50 -4.26 1.03
N MET A 23 -53.10 -4.19 -0.16
CA MET A 23 -54.14 -3.22 -0.51
C MET A 23 -55.45 -3.34 0.31
N GLU A 24 -55.68 -4.44 1.03
CA GLU A 24 -56.93 -4.68 1.76
C GLU A 24 -56.81 -4.50 3.29
N ASN A 25 -55.61 -4.31 3.84
CA ASN A 25 -55.38 -4.08 5.26
C ASN A 25 -54.16 -3.15 5.44
N GLU A 26 -54.40 -1.85 5.66
CA GLU A 26 -53.34 -0.85 5.88
C GLU A 26 -52.42 -1.19 7.07
N ASP A 27 -52.90 -1.97 8.03
CA ASP A 27 -52.14 -2.40 9.22
C ASP A 27 -51.14 -3.54 8.95
N ASN A 28 -51.09 -4.09 7.73
CA ASN A 28 -50.30 -5.29 7.41
C ASN A 28 -49.12 -4.99 6.46
N GLU A 29 -48.42 -3.87 6.69
CA GLU A 29 -47.17 -3.53 5.99
C GLU A 29 -46.03 -4.45 6.45
N ARG A 30 -45.35 -5.11 5.50
CA ARG A 30 -44.14 -5.90 5.79
C ARG A 30 -42.92 -5.26 5.15
N ILE A 31 -42.05 -4.72 5.99
CA ILE A 31 -40.77 -4.13 5.58
C ILE A 31 -39.65 -5.13 5.83
N VAL A 32 -38.83 -5.38 4.80
CA VAL A 32 -37.63 -6.22 4.90
C VAL A 32 -36.41 -5.39 4.53
N PHE A 33 -35.34 -5.54 5.29
CA PHE A 33 -34.06 -4.88 5.02
C PHE A 33 -33.01 -5.89 4.55
N GLY A 34 -32.19 -5.49 3.59
CA GLY A 34 -30.98 -6.19 3.18
C GLY A 34 -29.77 -5.27 3.28
N ASN A 35 -28.60 -5.82 3.60
CA ASN A 35 -27.34 -5.06 3.57
C ASN A 35 -26.48 -5.60 2.43
N LEU A 36 -25.95 -4.72 1.59
CA LEU A 36 -24.96 -5.04 0.58
C LEU A 36 -23.61 -4.48 1.03
N MET A 37 -22.60 -5.35 1.13
CA MET A 37 -21.21 -4.98 1.38
C MET A 37 -20.34 -5.49 0.24
N VAL A 38 -19.45 -4.64 -0.26
CA VAL A 38 -18.62 -4.91 -1.44
C VAL A 38 -17.15 -4.90 -1.07
N TYR A 39 -16.56 -6.08 -0.94
CA TYR A 39 -15.16 -6.18 -0.57
C TYR A 39 -14.25 -5.87 -1.76
N SER A 40 -13.14 -5.17 -1.50
CA SER A 40 -12.11 -4.94 -2.51
C SER A 40 -10.73 -5.26 -1.94
N SER A 41 -9.96 -6.06 -2.68
CA SER A 41 -8.57 -6.34 -2.32
C SER A 41 -7.75 -5.04 -2.35
N PRO A 42 -6.75 -4.89 -1.48
CA PRO A 42 -5.91 -3.70 -1.44
C PRO A 42 -5.19 -3.48 -2.76
N PHE A 43 -5.26 -2.25 -3.27
CA PHE A 43 -4.58 -1.78 -4.46
C PHE A 43 -3.55 -0.72 -4.08
N PHE A 44 -2.31 -0.89 -4.55
CA PHE A 44 -1.22 0.03 -4.22
C PHE A 44 -1.21 1.25 -5.15
N HIS A 45 -1.19 2.44 -4.56
CA HIS A 45 -0.83 3.67 -5.26
C HIS A 45 0.69 3.80 -5.21
N THR A 46 1.41 3.18 -6.14
CA THR A 46 2.87 3.36 -6.20
C THR A 46 3.19 4.73 -6.77
N SER A 47 3.54 5.68 -5.91
CA SER A 47 4.37 6.82 -6.27
C SER A 47 5.75 6.54 -5.69
N GLY A 48 6.56 5.77 -6.41
CA GLY A 48 7.97 5.59 -6.08
C GLY A 48 8.74 6.89 -6.31
N SER A 49 8.54 7.88 -5.45
CA SER A 49 9.40 9.06 -5.36
C SER A 49 10.57 8.69 -4.46
N MET A 50 11.47 7.83 -4.95
CA MET A 50 12.70 7.50 -4.25
C MET A 50 13.67 8.69 -4.37
N ASN A 51 14.37 9.05 -3.30
CA ASN A 51 15.51 9.96 -3.37
C ASN A 51 16.64 9.29 -4.17
N ILE A 52 16.56 9.34 -5.50
CA ILE A 52 17.64 8.94 -6.40
C ILE A 52 18.67 10.07 -6.35
N VAL A 53 19.83 9.83 -5.73
CA VAL A 53 20.92 10.83 -5.74
C VAL A 53 21.56 10.86 -7.14
N ALA A 54 21.06 11.80 -7.94
CA ALA A 54 21.52 12.35 -9.24
C ALA A 54 21.62 11.37 -10.44
N SER A 55 21.05 11.62 -11.63
CA SER A 55 20.92 12.90 -12.32
C SER A 55 19.76 12.93 -13.34
N ASP A 56 19.21 14.14 -13.49
CA ASP A 56 18.35 14.67 -14.55
C ASP A 56 16.81 14.50 -14.40
N GLU A 57 16.14 15.62 -14.10
CA GLU A 57 14.67 15.78 -13.98
C GLU A 57 13.89 15.50 -15.28
N HIS A 58 14.57 15.12 -16.36
CA HIS A 58 13.97 14.91 -17.68
C HIS A 58 13.68 13.45 -18.06
N ASN A 59 13.85 12.48 -17.16
CA ASN A 59 13.61 11.08 -17.48
C ASN A 59 12.92 10.32 -16.34
N LYS A 60 11.68 10.73 -16.04
CA LYS A 60 10.71 9.94 -15.26
C LYS A 60 10.32 8.69 -16.05
N LYS A 61 11.25 7.74 -16.19
CA LYS A 61 10.93 6.39 -16.63
C LYS A 61 10.48 5.62 -15.42
N ASP A 62 9.35 4.93 -15.56
CA ASP A 62 8.88 3.91 -14.61
C ASP A 62 10.07 3.08 -14.16
N VAL A 63 10.53 3.34 -12.94
CA VAL A 63 11.45 2.45 -12.25
C VAL A 63 10.69 1.15 -12.12
N SER A 64 11.17 0.10 -12.78
CA SER A 64 10.66 -1.26 -12.58
C SER A 64 10.56 -1.49 -11.07
N ALA A 65 9.34 -1.65 -10.57
CA ALA A 65 8.98 -1.54 -9.16
C ALA A 65 9.67 -2.55 -8.21
N ASP A 66 10.60 -3.34 -8.72
CA ASP A 66 11.24 -4.46 -8.04
C ASP A 66 12.65 -4.12 -7.53
N LYS A 67 13.30 -3.03 -7.97
CA LYS A 67 14.68 -2.69 -7.56
C LYS A 67 14.86 -1.25 -7.11
N LEU A 68 15.42 -1.09 -5.92
CA LEU A 68 15.72 0.18 -5.28
C LEU A 68 17.21 0.28 -4.96
N TYR A 69 17.77 1.48 -5.04
CA TYR A 69 19.19 1.73 -4.82
C TYR A 69 19.38 2.78 -3.74
N ALA A 70 20.28 2.52 -2.79
CA ALA A 70 20.62 3.47 -1.73
C ALA A 70 22.14 3.60 -1.56
N THR A 71 22.59 4.81 -1.22
CA THR A 71 24.01 5.07 -0.92
C THR A 71 24.23 4.99 0.57
N LYS A 72 25.35 4.39 1.00
CA LYS A 72 25.70 4.30 2.43
C LYS A 72 25.69 5.67 3.10
N GLY A 73 25.08 5.76 4.27
CA GLY A 73 24.99 6.97 5.08
C GLY A 73 23.91 7.96 4.64
N THR A 74 23.12 7.63 3.62
CA THR A 74 22.01 8.49 3.15
C THR A 74 20.68 8.09 3.79
N ARG A 75 19.77 9.07 3.90
CA ARG A 75 18.39 8.88 4.34
C ARG A 75 17.54 8.41 3.16
N MET A 76 16.77 7.36 3.36
CA MET A 76 15.90 6.76 2.36
C MET A 76 14.47 6.67 2.85
N GLU A 77 13.53 6.87 1.94
CA GLU A 77 12.09 6.77 2.19
C GLU A 77 11.46 5.84 1.15
N VAL A 78 10.70 4.85 1.59
CA VAL A 78 9.97 3.91 0.73
C VAL A 78 8.48 4.03 0.98
N HIS A 79 7.76 4.51 -0.02
CA HIS A 79 6.30 4.67 0.04
C HIS A 79 5.59 3.39 -0.40
N CYS A 80 4.67 2.94 0.44
CA CYS A 80 3.75 1.85 0.17
C CYS A 80 2.36 2.19 0.72
N SER A 81 1.54 2.88 -0.08
CA SER A 81 0.15 3.17 0.27
C SER A 81 -0.80 2.27 -0.49
N ALA A 82 -1.77 1.70 0.21
CA ALA A 82 -2.79 0.84 -0.38
C ALA A 82 -4.19 1.31 0.01
N VAL A 83 -5.12 1.16 -0.93
CA VAL A 83 -6.55 1.44 -0.73
C VAL A 83 -7.33 0.16 -0.99
N GLY A 84 -8.32 -0.13 -0.15
CA GLY A 84 -9.19 -1.30 -0.26
C GLY A 84 -10.32 -1.24 0.76
N TYR A 85 -11.29 -2.15 0.66
CA TYR A 85 -12.38 -2.25 1.62
C TYR A 85 -12.55 -3.68 2.17
N PRO A 86 -12.58 -3.85 3.51
CA PRO A 86 -12.28 -2.85 4.55
C PRO A 86 -10.89 -2.23 4.39
N GLU A 87 -10.68 -1.07 5.02
CA GLU A 87 -9.43 -0.32 4.94
C GLU A 87 -8.25 -1.23 5.33
N PRO A 88 -7.23 -1.36 4.46
CA PRO A 88 -6.14 -2.29 4.69
C PRO A 88 -5.16 -1.77 5.75
N THR A 89 -4.57 -2.70 6.49
CA THR A 89 -3.41 -2.44 7.35
C THR A 89 -2.13 -2.79 6.61
N ILE A 90 -1.09 -1.95 6.74
CA ILE A 90 0.22 -2.18 6.12
C ILE A 90 1.17 -2.86 7.10
N ILE A 91 1.88 -3.89 6.61
CA ILE A 91 2.91 -4.62 7.35
C ILE A 91 4.17 -4.69 6.49
N TRP A 92 5.31 -4.33 7.08
CA TRP A 92 6.61 -4.43 6.44
C TRP A 92 7.37 -5.67 6.89
N SER A 93 8.07 -6.28 5.94
CA SER A 93 8.98 -7.38 6.19
C SER A 93 10.26 -7.20 5.39
N LYS A 94 11.37 -7.68 5.95
CA LYS A 94 12.67 -7.77 5.31
C LYS A 94 13.16 -9.20 5.39
N ASN A 95 13.54 -9.78 4.25
CA ASN A 95 13.99 -11.17 4.15
C ASN A 95 13.01 -12.13 4.85
N ASP A 96 11.70 -11.93 4.59
CA ASP A 96 10.57 -12.66 5.19
C ASP A 96 10.40 -12.53 6.72
N GLN A 97 11.13 -11.61 7.37
CA GLN A 97 10.96 -11.29 8.79
C GLN A 97 10.23 -9.96 8.93
N VAL A 98 9.16 -9.94 9.74
CA VAL A 98 8.42 -8.70 10.04
C VAL A 98 9.38 -7.69 10.69
N LEU A 99 9.41 -6.48 10.15
CA LEU A 99 10.22 -5.41 10.72
C LEU A 99 9.62 -4.98 12.07
N ASP A 100 10.48 -4.82 13.06
CA ASP A 100 10.10 -4.13 14.29
C ASP A 100 10.11 -2.62 14.05
N LEU A 101 8.93 -2.09 13.74
CA LEU A 101 8.69 -0.69 13.44
C LEU A 101 8.66 0.22 14.69
N THR A 102 9.02 -0.33 15.87
CA THR A 102 9.21 0.45 17.11
C THR A 102 10.65 0.91 17.31
N ASN A 103 11.57 0.45 16.45
CA ASN A 103 12.98 0.84 16.46
C ASN A 103 13.18 2.17 15.70
N ASP A 104 14.05 3.04 16.22
CA ASP A 104 14.40 4.33 15.61
C ASP A 104 14.97 4.19 14.17
N HIS A 105 15.44 3.00 13.79
CA HIS A 105 16.00 2.71 12.48
C HIS A 105 14.93 2.52 11.37
N PHE A 106 13.72 2.09 11.72
CA PHE A 106 12.61 1.89 10.79
C PHE A 106 11.35 2.56 11.32
N MET A 107 11.01 3.74 10.80
CA MET A 107 9.86 4.49 11.27
C MET A 107 8.68 4.37 10.30
N PRO A 108 7.53 3.83 10.72
CA PRO A 108 6.31 3.87 9.94
C PRO A 108 5.70 5.27 10.02
N PHE A 109 5.47 5.89 8.86
CA PHE A 109 4.70 7.13 8.76
C PHE A 109 3.37 6.89 8.05
N ASN A 110 2.39 7.77 8.30
CA ASN A 110 1.06 7.72 7.68
C ASN A 110 0.40 6.33 7.78
N ASN A 111 0.23 5.82 9.00
CA ASN A 111 -0.34 4.49 9.29
C ASN A 111 0.44 3.31 8.66
N GLY A 112 1.77 3.43 8.57
CA GLY A 112 2.63 2.37 8.04
C GLY A 112 2.86 2.44 6.53
N THR A 113 2.30 3.43 5.85
CA THR A 113 2.42 3.59 4.39
C THR A 113 3.77 4.16 3.93
N LEU A 114 4.65 4.53 4.86
CA LEU A 114 5.99 5.02 4.56
C LEU A 114 7.00 4.38 5.50
N LEU A 115 8.02 3.73 4.95
CA LEU A 115 9.17 3.20 5.67
C LEU A 115 10.34 4.17 5.52
N VAL A 116 10.84 4.69 6.63
CA VAL A 116 12.01 5.59 6.66
C VAL A 116 13.22 4.83 7.20
N ILE A 117 14.33 4.90 6.47
CA ILE A 117 15.66 4.45 6.92
C ILE A 117 16.51 5.72 7.04
N GLU A 118 16.81 6.15 8.27
CA GLU A 118 17.48 7.43 8.53
C GLU A 118 18.93 7.45 8.01
N LYS A 119 19.62 6.32 8.11
CA LYS A 119 21.00 6.18 7.65
C LYS A 119 21.23 4.76 7.10
N PHE A 120 21.24 4.64 5.78
CA PHE A 120 21.44 3.35 5.11
C PHE A 120 22.83 2.76 5.40
N GLU A 121 22.88 1.54 5.92
CA GLU A 121 24.10 0.78 6.17
C GLU A 121 24.12 -0.55 5.41
N ASP A 122 25.26 -1.25 5.37
CA ASP A 122 25.41 -2.46 4.55
C ASP A 122 24.43 -3.57 4.97
N GLY A 123 24.05 -3.59 6.24
CA GLY A 123 23.05 -4.49 6.77
C GLY A 123 21.62 -4.17 6.35
N ASP A 124 21.35 -3.00 5.78
CA ASP A 124 20.02 -2.56 5.35
C ASP A 124 19.62 -3.07 3.97
N ALA A 125 20.58 -3.45 3.14
CA ALA A 125 20.31 -4.10 1.87
C ALA A 125 19.53 -5.42 2.07
N GLY A 126 18.72 -5.77 1.07
CA GLY A 126 17.97 -7.01 1.06
C GLY A 126 16.56 -6.86 0.47
N PHE A 127 15.78 -7.93 0.63
CA PHE A 127 14.46 -8.01 0.04
C PHE A 127 13.39 -7.49 1.00
N TYR A 128 12.73 -6.40 0.65
CA TYR A 128 11.65 -5.80 1.41
C TYR A 128 10.32 -6.15 0.78
N ARG A 129 9.33 -6.43 1.62
CA ARG A 129 7.96 -6.67 1.21
C ARG A 129 7.02 -5.85 2.06
N CYS A 130 6.21 -5.06 1.38
CA CYS A 130 5.06 -4.39 1.94
C CYS A 130 3.81 -5.24 1.70
N THR A 131 3.13 -5.63 2.77
CA THR A 131 1.88 -6.40 2.70
C THR A 131 0.74 -5.52 3.17
N ALA A 132 -0.22 -5.25 2.27
CA ALA A 132 -1.48 -4.62 2.61
C ALA A 132 -2.52 -5.69 2.88
N THR A 133 -3.11 -5.66 4.08
CA THR A 133 -3.99 -6.73 4.57
C THR A 133 -5.35 -6.17 4.92
N ASN A 134 -6.39 -6.69 4.24
CA ASN A 134 -7.75 -6.72 4.75
C ASN A 134 -8.23 -8.20 4.77
N GLU A 135 -9.44 -8.53 4.35
CA GLU A 135 -9.86 -9.93 4.15
C GLU A 135 -9.07 -10.63 3.02
N TYR A 136 -8.45 -9.86 2.11
CA TYR A 136 -7.71 -10.34 0.95
C TYR A 136 -6.33 -9.65 0.92
N PRO A 137 -5.23 -10.32 1.28
CA PRO A 137 -3.93 -9.67 1.33
C PRO A 137 -3.34 -9.47 -0.07
N THR A 138 -2.76 -8.29 -0.31
CA THR A 138 -1.93 -7.98 -1.50
C THR A 138 -0.51 -7.62 -1.06
N ARG A 139 0.49 -7.95 -1.89
CA ARG A 139 1.91 -7.73 -1.58
C ARG A 139 2.58 -6.92 -2.68
N LEU A 140 3.54 -6.11 -2.25
CA LEU A 140 4.45 -5.37 -3.12
C LEU A 140 5.89 -5.60 -2.63
N ASP A 141 6.74 -6.04 -3.53
CA ASP A 141 8.08 -6.56 -3.24
C ASP A 141 9.15 -5.63 -3.84
N PHE A 142 10.24 -5.42 -3.12
CA PHE A 142 11.34 -4.53 -3.49
C PHE A 142 12.67 -5.18 -3.14
N ASP A 143 13.63 -5.15 -4.06
CA ASP A 143 15.02 -5.53 -3.83
C ASP A 143 15.84 -4.26 -3.58
N LEU A 144 16.31 -4.07 -2.35
CA LEU A 144 17.10 -2.90 -1.95
C LEU A 144 18.59 -3.23 -2.04
N GLU A 145 19.24 -2.64 -3.02
CA GLU A 145 20.66 -2.80 -3.29
C GLU A 145 21.45 -1.54 -2.86
N GLN A 146 22.69 -1.74 -2.42
CA GLN A 146 23.61 -0.64 -2.19
C GLN A 146 24.17 -0.16 -3.53
N HIS A 147 24.06 1.14 -3.80
CA HIS A 147 24.78 1.75 -4.90
C HIS A 147 26.24 1.96 -4.48
N GLU A 148 27.20 1.39 -5.21
CA GLU A 148 28.60 1.74 -5.03
C GLU A 148 28.79 3.18 -5.53
N ALA A 149 29.11 4.10 -4.61
CA ALA A 149 29.60 5.41 -5.04
C ALA A 149 30.93 5.19 -5.76
N SER A 150 31.00 5.55 -7.04
CA SER A 150 32.27 5.61 -7.75
C SER A 150 33.26 6.42 -6.91
N LEU A 151 34.34 5.78 -6.47
CA LEU A 151 35.46 6.45 -5.82
C LEU A 151 35.93 7.56 -6.77
N VAL A 152 35.65 8.82 -6.44
CA VAL A 152 36.35 9.93 -7.08
C VAL A 152 37.80 9.75 -6.69
N GLN A 153 38.61 9.32 -7.66
CA GLN A 153 40.03 9.07 -7.49
C GLN A 153 40.67 10.36 -6.97
N GLU A 154 41.22 10.32 -5.75
CA GLU A 154 42.03 11.44 -5.24
C GLU A 154 43.16 11.70 -6.24
N VAL A 155 43.05 12.77 -7.02
CA VAL A 155 44.20 13.29 -7.77
C VAL A 155 45.13 13.90 -6.72
N ARG A 156 46.15 13.14 -6.32
CA ARG A 156 47.31 13.71 -5.63
C ARG A 156 48.05 14.60 -6.62
N ILE A 157 48.09 15.90 -6.33
CA ILE A 157 49.05 16.84 -6.93
C ILE A 157 50.24 16.93 -5.99
#